data_AF-A0A2G6UJZ3-F1
#
_entry.id   AF-A0A2G6UJZ3-F1
#
_cell.length_a   1.000
_cell.length_b   1.000
_cell.length_c   1.000
_cell.angle_alpha   90.00
_cell.angle_beta   90.00
_cell.angle_gamma   90.00
#
_symmetry.space_group_name_H-M   'P 1'
#
loop_
_entity.id
_entity.type
_entity.pdbx_description
1 polymer ?
#
loop_
_entity_poly.entity_id
_entity_poly.type
_entity_poly.pdbx_seq_one_letter_code
_entity_poly.pdbx_strand_id
1 'polypeptide(L)' 'MKNQDLPKGKKLNKKQLRSITGGLMDCIDPMTGGCRKISLGCAQLQCRPIIDPL' A
#
# COMPACT_ATOMS: atom_id res chain seq x y z
N MET A 1 1.84 -20.47 13.75
CA MET A 1 0.73 -19.57 13.37
C MET A 1 -0.57 -20.23 13.81
N LYS A 2 -1.40 -19.56 14.61
CA LYS A 2 -2.73 -20.08 14.99
C LYS A 2 -3.60 -20.11 13.72
N ASN A 3 -4.15 -21.28 13.38
CA ASN A 3 -5.11 -21.45 12.29
C ASN A 3 -6.42 -20.75 12.68
N GLN A 4 -6.48 -19.44 12.44
CA GLN A 4 -7.74 -18.71 12.50
C GLN A 4 -8.51 -19.05 11.22
N ASP A 5 -9.66 -19.69 11.37
CA ASP A 5 -10.61 -19.92 10.28
C ASP A 5 -11.10 -18.54 9.81
N LEU A 6 -10.36 -17.95 8.88
CA LEU A 6 -10.71 -16.68 8.27
C LEU A 6 -12.02 -16.95 7.52
N PRO A 7 -13.16 -16.34 7.92
CA PRO A 7 -14.45 -16.60 7.30
C PRO A 7 -14.28 -16.40 5.79
N LYS A 8 -14.40 -17.50 5.03
CA LYS A 8 -14.02 -17.63 3.61
C LYS A 8 -14.15 -16.29 2.88
N GLY A 9 -13.04 -15.56 2.79
CA GLY A 9 -13.05 -14.21 2.24
C GLY A 9 -13.60 -14.26 0.82
N LYS A 10 -14.55 -13.37 0.51
CA LYS A 10 -15.15 -13.34 -0.83
C LYS A 10 -14.06 -13.01 -1.85
N LYS A 11 -13.68 -13.99 -2.69
CA LYS A 11 -12.76 -13.78 -3.80
C LYS A 11 -13.41 -12.80 -4.79
N LEU A 12 -12.87 -11.60 -4.87
CA LEU A 12 -13.33 -10.59 -5.81
C LEU A 12 -13.00 -11.02 -7.24
N ASN A 13 -13.94 -10.77 -8.16
CA ASN A 13 -13.68 -10.99 -9.59
C ASN A 13 -12.84 -9.82 -10.17
N LYS A 14 -12.36 -9.97 -11.41
CA LYS A 14 -11.50 -8.98 -12.07
C LYS A 14 -12.14 -7.59 -12.21
N LYS A 15 -13.47 -7.50 -12.35
CA LYS A 15 -14.19 -6.22 -12.40
C LYS A 15 -14.19 -5.56 -11.02
N GLN A 16 -14.53 -6.31 -9.99
CA GLN A 16 -14.55 -5.82 -8.61
C GLN A 16 -13.16 -5.36 -8.15
N LEU A 17 -12.10 -6.11 -8.49
CA LEU A 17 -10.72 -5.70 -8.21
C LEU A 17 -10.35 -4.36 -8.87
N ARG A 18 -10.78 -4.12 -10.11
CA ARG A 18 -10.54 -2.85 -10.83
C ARG A 18 -11.36 -1.68 -10.28
N SER A 19 -12.47 -1.97 -9.60
CA SER A 19 -13.34 -0.97 -8.99
C SER A 19 -12.89 -0.54 -7.59
N ILE A 20 -11.88 -1.19 -7.02
CA ILE A 20 -11.30 -0.75 -5.75
C ILE A 20 -10.65 0.61 -5.98
N THR A 21 -11.20 1.63 -5.34
CA THR A 21 -10.68 2.99 -5.33
C THR A 21 -10.02 3.28 -4.00
N GLY A 22 -8.99 4.12 -3.99
CA GLY A 22 -8.15 4.36 -2.83
C GLY A 22 -6.96 3.41 -2.74
N GLY A 23 -6.39 3.29 -1.54
CA GLY A 23 -5.10 2.65 -1.35
C GLY A 23 -3.94 3.64 -1.49
N LEU A 24 -2.80 3.26 -0.91
CA LEU A 24 -1.59 4.07 -0.94
C LEU A 24 -0.75 3.67 -2.16
N MET A 25 -0.04 4.62 -2.74
CA MET A 25 0.81 4.38 -3.89
C MET A 25 2.05 3.59 -3.47
N ASP A 26 2.44 2.62 -4.30
CA ASP A 26 3.76 2.02 -4.17
C ASP A 26 4.80 3.04 -4.65
N CYS A 27 5.55 3.59 -3.72
CA CYS A 27 6.53 4.63 -3.96
C CYS A 27 7.97 4.10 -3.99
N ILE A 28 8.18 2.79 -3.91
CA ILE A 28 9.51 2.20 -4.03
C ILE A 28 9.88 2.05 -5.51
N ASP A 29 11.13 2.38 -5.83
CA ASP A 29 11.75 2.00 -7.09
C ASP A 29 12.17 0.53 -7.02
N PRO A 30 11.61 -0.35 -7.87
CA PRO A 30 11.91 -1.78 -7.83
C PRO A 30 13.36 -2.10 -8.23
N MET A 31 14.06 -1.18 -8.90
CA MET A 31 15.45 -1.39 -9.35
C MET A 31 16.45 -1.05 -8.25
N THR A 32 16.21 0.02 -7.48
CA THR A 32 17.16 0.54 -6.49
C THR A 32 16.75 0.25 -5.04
N GLY A 33 15.48 -0.08 -4.80
CA GLY A 33 14.90 -0.22 -3.46
C GLY A 33 14.71 1.12 -2.74
N GLY A 34 15.06 2.25 -3.38
CA GLY A 34 14.87 3.59 -2.85
C GLY A 34 13.46 4.14 -3.08
N CYS A 35 13.17 5.30 -2.51
CA CYS A 35 11.91 5.99 -2.76
C CYS A 35 11.94 6.69 -4.12
N ARG A 36 11.10 6.25 -5.05
CA ARG A 36 10.87 6.92 -6.34
C ARG A 36 10.14 8.25 -6.17
N LYS A 37 9.27 8.35 -5.17
CA LYS A 37 8.48 9.55 -4.86
C LYS A 37 8.32 9.70 -3.36
N ILE A 38 8.47 10.93 -2.85
CA ILE A 38 8.14 11.28 -1.47
C ILE A 38 6.76 11.93 -1.44
N SER A 39 5.80 11.32 -0.75
CA SER A 39 4.43 11.83 -0.66
C SER A 39 3.69 11.22 0.54
N LEU A 40 2.76 11.98 1.13
CA LEU A 40 1.84 11.46 2.16
C LEU A 40 0.97 10.30 1.64
N GLY A 41 0.75 10.24 0.32
CA GLY A 41 0.01 9.16 -0.33
C GLY A 41 0.79 7.86 -0.52
N CYS A 42 2.06 7.78 -0.09
CA CYS A 42 2.88 6.59 -0.24
C CYS A 42 2.54 5.50 0.78
N ALA A 43 2.57 4.25 0.34
CA ALA A 43 2.35 3.08 1.19
C ALA A 43 3.47 2.93 2.22
N GLN A 44 4.68 3.27 1.80
CA GLN A 44 5.90 3.13 2.56
C GLN A 44 6.17 4.36 3.42
N LEU A 45 6.36 4.15 4.73
CA LEU A 45 6.61 5.22 5.71
C LEU A 45 7.93 5.95 5.43
N GLN A 46 8.97 5.23 5.00
CA GLN A 46 10.25 5.83 4.63
C GLN A 46 10.15 6.77 3.41
N CYS A 47 9.08 6.65 2.63
CA CYS A 47 8.81 7.51 1.47
C CYS A 47 7.78 8.61 1.77
N ARG A 48 7.50 8.88 3.05
CA ARG A 48 6.64 9.99 3.45
C ARG A 48 7.50 11.18 3.89
N PRO A 49 7.04 12.42 3.67
CA PRO A 49 7.73 13.58 4.21
C PRO A 49 7.71 13.54 5.74
N ILE A 50 8.86 13.79 6.35
CA ILE A 50 8.95 14.05 7.79
C ILE A 50 8.46 15.49 7.98
N ILE A 51 7.31 15.64 8.65
CA ILE A 51 6.83 16.94 9.07
C ILE A 51 7.37 17.12 10.50
N ASP A 52 8.55 17.72 10.62
CA ASP A 52 9.01 18.19 11.93
C ASP A 52 8.20 19.43 12.30
N PRO A 53 7.50 19.44 13.44
CA PRO A 53 6.90 20.66 13.96
C PRO A 53 8.02 21.58 14.44
N LEU A 54 8.20 22.71 13.75
CA LEU A 54 9.08 23.81 14.16
C LEU A 54 8.43 24.59 15.32
#